data_AF-A0A7S0CT83-F1
#
_entry.id   AF-A0A7S0CT83-F1
#
_cell.length_a   1.000
_cell.length_b   1.000
_cell.length_c   1.000
_cell.angle_alpha   90.00
_cell.angle_beta   90.00
_cell.angle_gamma   90.00
#
_symmetry.space_group_name_H-M   'P 1'
#
loop_
_entity.id
_entity.type
_entity.pdbx_description
1 polymer ?
#
loop_
_entity_poly.entity_id
_entity_poly.type
_entity_poly.pdbx_seq_one_letter_code
_entity_poly.pdbx_strand_id
1 'polypeptide(L)'
;AKFKGVQGSVRSIAPHPEGEPLVAVAGLDRYLRVYHTETRKCLGSAFMKQALSGCAWDVRGPETEFAAAAAEAAARRRREKAEKRERKAAVSVATDLEKKADGRLVKAKGKKPKR
;
A
#
# COMPACT_ATOMS: atom_id res chain seq x y z
N ALA A 1 -20.23 -4.11 -37.05
CA ALA A 1 -19.28 -2.97 -37.05
C ALA A 1 -17.86 -3.45 -36.74
N LYS A 2 -16.81 -2.90 -37.37
CA LYS A 2 -15.39 -3.29 -37.13
C LYS A 2 -14.70 -2.25 -36.26
N PHE A 3 -13.67 -2.63 -35.48
CA PHE A 3 -12.78 -1.68 -34.82
C PHE A 3 -12.01 -0.89 -35.88
N LYS A 4 -11.94 0.44 -35.75
CA LYS A 4 -11.35 1.36 -36.74
C LYS A 4 -10.10 2.04 -36.19
N GLY A 5 -9.22 2.48 -37.09
CA GLY A 5 -8.11 3.38 -36.77
C GLY A 5 -6.74 2.73 -36.61
N VAL A 6 -6.64 1.40 -36.63
CA VAL A 6 -5.34 0.70 -36.67
C VAL A 6 -4.77 0.83 -38.08
N GLN A 7 -3.51 1.27 -38.18
CA GLN A 7 -2.74 1.23 -39.43
C GLN A 7 -1.64 0.17 -39.32
N GLY A 8 -1.50 -0.67 -40.35
CA GLY A 8 -0.58 -1.80 -40.34
C GLY A 8 -1.05 -2.97 -39.45
N SER A 9 -0.12 -3.87 -39.14
CA SER A 9 -0.40 -5.07 -38.35
C SER A 9 -0.56 -4.78 -36.86
N VAL A 10 -1.45 -5.53 -36.21
CA VAL A 10 -1.54 -5.56 -34.75
C VAL A 10 -0.44 -6.46 -34.20
N ARG A 11 0.34 -5.96 -33.24
CA ARG A 11 1.40 -6.73 -32.58
C ARG A 11 0.94 -7.40 -31.29
N SER A 12 0.01 -6.77 -30.58
CA SER A 12 -0.49 -7.29 -29.30
C SER A 12 -1.89 -6.77 -29.01
N ILE A 13 -2.69 -7.61 -28.35
CA ILE A 13 -4.04 -7.32 -27.90
C ILE A 13 -4.11 -7.78 -26.45
N ALA A 14 -4.50 -6.89 -25.55
CA ALA A 14 -4.66 -7.16 -24.13
C ALA A 14 -6.09 -6.82 -23.69
N PRO A 15 -6.96 -7.81 -23.41
CA PRO A 15 -8.26 -7.55 -22.77
C PRO A 15 -8.05 -7.11 -21.31
N HIS A 16 -8.96 -6.28 -20.80
CA HIS A 16 -8.90 -5.84 -19.41
C HIS A 16 -9.12 -7.02 -18.43
N PRO A 17 -8.29 -7.17 -17.39
CA PRO A 17 -8.33 -8.32 -16.49
C PRO A 17 -9.55 -8.36 -15.56
N GLU A 18 -10.10 -7.20 -15.18
CA GLU A 18 -11.21 -7.11 -14.20
C GLU A 18 -12.61 -7.19 -14.82
N GLY A 19 -12.73 -7.70 -16.05
CA GLY A 19 -14.02 -7.90 -16.72
C GLY A 19 -14.66 -6.64 -17.30
N GLU A 20 -13.99 -5.48 -17.20
CA GLU A 20 -14.43 -4.29 -17.92
C GLU A 20 -14.42 -4.50 -19.44
N PRO A 21 -15.35 -3.89 -20.20
CA PRO A 21 -15.46 -4.04 -21.64
C PRO A 21 -14.40 -3.21 -22.38
N LEU A 22 -13.13 -3.34 -21.97
CA LEU A 22 -11.98 -2.61 -22.50
C LEU A 22 -10.96 -3.56 -23.11
N VAL A 23 -10.35 -3.12 -24.21
CA VAL A 23 -9.24 -3.83 -24.84
C VAL A 23 -8.17 -2.85 -25.29
N ALA A 24 -6.93 -3.10 -24.88
CA ALA A 24 -5.76 -2.38 -25.35
C ALA A 24 -5.17 -3.08 -26.57
N VAL A 25 -4.77 -2.30 -27.56
CA VAL A 25 -4.23 -2.79 -28.84
C VAL A 25 -2.96 -2.01 -29.16
N ALA A 26 -1.85 -2.73 -29.35
CA ALA A 26 -0.58 -2.18 -29.79
C ALA A 26 -0.40 -2.45 -31.29
N GLY A 27 -0.32 -1.38 -32.08
CA GLY A 27 -0.12 -1.44 -33.53
C GLY A 27 1.34 -1.30 -33.96
N LEU A 28 1.64 -1.75 -35.18
CA LEU A 28 2.91 -1.51 -35.86
C LEU A 28 3.08 -0.03 -36.28
N ASP A 29 1.98 0.72 -36.33
CA ASP A 29 1.94 2.18 -36.49
C ASP A 29 2.46 2.97 -35.27
N ARG A 30 2.94 2.28 -34.23
CA ARG A 30 3.43 2.84 -32.97
C ARG A 30 2.36 3.52 -32.13
N TYR A 31 1.09 3.26 -32.40
CA TYR A 31 0.01 3.73 -31.56
C TYR A 31 -0.44 2.62 -30.60
N LEU A 32 -0.61 2.99 -29.33
CA LEU A 32 -1.40 2.22 -28.37
C LEU A 32 -2.82 2.76 -28.40
N ARG A 33 -3.83 1.91 -28.60
CA ARG A 33 -5.23 2.30 -28.61
C ARG A 33 -6.01 1.49 -27.59
N VAL A 34 -6.97 2.14 -26.95
CA VAL A 34 -7.92 1.48 -26.05
C VAL A 34 -9.29 1.57 -26.69
N TYR A 35 -9.92 0.42 -26.88
CA TYR A 35 -11.26 0.31 -27.42
C TYR A 35 -12.23 -0.19 -26.36
N HIS A 36 -13.47 0.26 -26.46
CA HIS A 36 -14.58 -0.38 -25.77
C HIS A 36 -15.07 -1.56 -26.62
N THR A 37 -15.15 -2.76 -26.05
CA THR A 37 -15.43 -4.01 -26.77
C THR A 37 -16.86 -4.06 -27.31
N GLU A 38 -17.84 -3.66 -26.50
CA GLU A 38 -19.26 -3.66 -26.88
C GLU A 38 -19.60 -2.58 -27.92
N THR A 39 -19.27 -1.31 -27.61
CA THR A 39 -19.58 -0.18 -28.50
C THR A 39 -18.67 -0.09 -29.72
N ARG A 40 -17.52 -0.79 -29.69
CA ARG A 40 -16.48 -0.83 -30.73
C ARG A 40 -15.90 0.55 -31.06
N LYS A 41 -15.99 1.50 -30.13
CA LYS A 41 -15.43 2.85 -30.24
C LYS A 41 -14.01 2.88 -29.67
N CYS A 42 -13.15 3.67 -30.30
CA CYS A 42 -11.84 4.00 -29.75
C CYS A 42 -12.05 5.03 -28.64
N LEU A 43 -11.69 4.70 -27.41
CA LEU A 43 -11.79 5.59 -26.26
C LEU A 43 -10.59 6.51 -26.17
N GLY A 44 -9.41 6.00 -26.52
CA GLY A 44 -8.17 6.76 -26.48
C GLY A 44 -7.09 6.15 -27.35
N SER A 45 -6.16 7.00 -27.78
CA SER A 45 -4.99 6.61 -28.54
C SER A 45 -3.77 7.43 -28.12
N ALA A 46 -2.64 6.77 -27.96
CA ALA A 46 -1.36 7.41 -27.66
C ALA A 46 -0.34 7.03 -28.72
N PHE A 47 0.31 8.03 -29.31
CA PHE A 47 1.43 7.80 -30.21
C PHE A 47 2.70 7.59 -29.41
N MET A 48 3.34 6.45 -29.62
CA MET A 48 4.62 6.10 -29.02
C MET A 48 5.72 6.41 -30.02
N LYS A 49 6.77 7.11 -29.58
CA LYS A 49 7.90 7.44 -30.47
C LYS A 49 8.72 6.19 -30.87
N GLN A 50 8.53 5.09 -30.16
CA GLN A 50 9.23 3.81 -30.30
C GLN A 50 8.30 2.72 -30.83
N ALA A 51 8.87 1.67 -31.44
CA ALA A 51 8.10 0.51 -31.89
C ALA A 51 7.62 -0.34 -30.70
N LEU A 52 6.31 -0.57 -30.59
CA LEU A 52 5.71 -1.28 -29.45
C LEU A 52 5.82 -2.78 -29.58
N SER A 53 6.54 -3.47 -28.68
CA SER A 53 6.65 -4.94 -28.69
C SER A 53 5.39 -5.65 -28.22
N GLY A 54 4.67 -5.05 -27.28
CA GLY A 54 3.40 -5.55 -26.78
C GLY A 54 2.76 -4.56 -25.80
N CYS A 55 1.62 -4.94 -25.25
CA CYS A 55 0.93 -4.19 -24.21
C CYS A 55 0.29 -5.15 -23.20
N ALA A 56 0.14 -4.69 -21.95
CA ALA A 56 -0.58 -5.38 -20.89
C ALA A 56 -1.23 -4.34 -19.97
N TRP A 57 -2.29 -4.74 -19.30
CA TRP A 57 -2.91 -3.95 -18.24
C TRP A 57 -2.16 -4.17 -16.94
N ASP A 58 -2.00 -3.11 -16.16
CA ASP A 58 -1.54 -3.26 -14.80
C ASP A 58 -2.72 -3.74 -13.93
N VAL A 59 -2.54 -4.88 -13.27
CA VAL A 59 -3.52 -5.44 -12.33
C VAL A 59 -3.42 -4.73 -10.98
N ARG A 60 -2.30 -4.03 -10.73
CA ARG A 60 -2.12 -3.19 -9.55
C ARG A 60 -2.66 -1.82 -9.87
N GLY A 61 -3.98 -1.66 -9.76
CA GLY A 61 -4.59 -0.35 -9.82
C GLY A 61 -4.03 0.57 -8.73
N PRO A 62 -4.10 1.90 -8.88
CA PRO A 62 -3.66 2.86 -7.85
C PRO A 62 -4.32 2.57 -6.49
N GLU A 63 -5.55 2.04 -6.48
CA GLU A 63 -6.22 1.61 -5.25
C GLU A 63 -5.45 0.53 -4.48
N THR A 64 -4.84 -0.43 -5.18
CA THR A 64 -4.03 -1.48 -4.57
C THR A 64 -2.71 -0.95 -4.04
N GLU A 65 -2.11 0.04 -4.72
CA GLU A 65 -0.89 0.70 -4.24
C GLU A 65 -1.17 1.58 -3.01
N PHE A 66 -2.28 2.35 -3.02
CA PHE A 66 -2.72 3.13 -1.87
C PHE A 66 -3.08 2.24 -0.68
N ALA A 67 -3.74 1.10 -0.93
CA ALA A 67 -4.05 0.11 0.11
C ALA A 67 -2.80 -0.52 0.70
N ALA A 68 -1.81 -0.87 -0.14
CA ALA A 68 -0.53 -1.40 0.32
C ALA A 68 0.22 -0.37 1.18
N ALA A 69 0.31 0.89 0.74
CA ALA A 69 0.94 1.97 1.49
C ALA A 69 0.23 2.25 2.83
N ALA A 70 -1.10 2.21 2.85
CA ALA A 70 -1.89 2.36 4.08
C ALA A 70 -1.66 1.20 5.06
N ALA A 71 -1.55 -0.04 4.56
CA ALA A 71 -1.26 -1.22 5.36
C ALA A 71 0.14 -1.15 6.00
N GLU A 72 1.16 -0.72 5.24
CA GLU A 72 2.51 -0.51 5.77
C GLU A 72 2.55 0.60 6.83
N ALA A 73 1.85 1.73 6.59
CA ALA A 73 1.75 2.81 7.56
C ALA A 73 1.05 2.35 8.87
N ALA A 74 0.01 1.53 8.76
CA ALA A 74 -0.67 0.94 9.91
C ALA A 74 0.22 -0.03 10.68
N ALA A 75 1.01 -0.86 9.98
CA ALA A 75 1.98 -1.77 10.60
C ALA A 75 3.08 -1.02 11.37
N ARG A 76 3.62 0.05 10.78
CA ARG A 76 4.61 0.92 11.44
C ARG A 76 4.03 1.56 12.71
N ARG A 77 2.81 2.12 12.63
CA ARG A 77 2.12 2.70 13.79
C ARG A 77 1.87 1.68 14.90
N ARG A 78 1.56 0.42 14.56
CA ARG A 78 1.40 -0.66 15.54
C ARG A 78 2.72 -0.99 16.25
N ARG A 79 3.83 -1.04 15.51
CA ARG A 79 5.17 -1.29 16.07
C ARG A 79 5.63 -0.16 17.00
N GLU A 80 5.48 1.10 16.57
CA GLU A 80 5.82 2.27 17.40
C GLU A 80 4.95 2.35 18.66
N LYS A 81 3.65 2.03 18.57
CA LYS A 81 2.76 1.96 19.74
C LYS A 81 3.17 0.84 20.70
N ALA A 82 3.57 -0.33 20.19
CA ALA A 82 4.03 -1.43 21.01
C ALA A 82 5.31 -1.04 21.78
N GLU A 83 6.31 -0.47 21.11
CA GLU A 83 7.55 -0.02 21.74
C GLU A 83 7.28 1.07 22.81
N LYS A 84 6.39 2.02 22.53
CA LYS A 84 6.03 3.06 23.49
C LYS A 84 5.31 2.50 24.73
N ARG A 85 4.47 1.46 24.56
CA ARG A 85 3.81 0.78 25.69
C ARG A 85 4.81 0.03 26.55
N GLU A 86 5.79 -0.62 25.93
CA GLU A 86 6.85 -1.35 26.62
C GLU A 86 7.75 -0.42 27.43
N ARG A 87 8.22 0.70 26.83
CA ARG A 87 8.97 1.74 27.54
C ARG A 87 8.18 2.33 28.71
N LYS A 88 6.89 2.61 28.53
CA LYS A 88 6.03 3.12 29.62
C LYS A 88 5.87 2.12 30.75
N ALA A 89 5.71 0.84 30.44
CA ALA A 89 5.60 -0.22 31.44
C ALA A 89 6.90 -0.37 32.25
N ALA A 90 8.07 -0.29 31.59
CA ALA A 90 9.37 -0.33 32.27
C ALA A 90 9.56 0.87 33.22
N VAL A 91 9.18 2.08 32.78
CA VAL A 91 9.25 3.30 33.62
C VAL A 91 8.32 3.19 34.83
N SER A 92 7.08 2.73 34.65
CA SER A 92 6.15 2.60 35.78
C SER A 92 6.68 1.61 36.83
N VAL A 93 7.24 0.47 36.40
CA VAL A 93 7.82 -0.52 37.31
C VAL A 93 9.00 0.05 38.10
N ALA A 94 9.88 0.81 37.45
CA ALA A 94 10.99 1.48 38.13
C ALA A 94 10.49 2.48 39.19
N THR A 95 9.50 3.31 38.85
CA THR A 95 8.93 4.29 39.80
C THR A 95 8.20 3.63 40.97
N ASP A 96 7.52 2.50 40.76
CA ASP A 96 6.86 1.74 41.83
C ASP A 96 7.88 1.10 42.80
N LEU A 97 9.04 0.66 42.29
CA LEU A 97 10.12 0.12 43.11
C LEU A 97 10.79 1.21 43.96
N GLU A 98 11.07 2.38 43.38
CA GLU A 98 11.61 3.52 44.12
C GLU A 98 10.66 3.97 45.24
N LYS A 99 9.36 4.06 44.96
CA LYS A 99 8.34 4.42 45.96
C LYS A 99 8.22 3.40 47.09
N LYS A 100 8.39 2.11 46.79
CA LYS A 100 8.43 1.04 47.81
C LYS A 100 9.69 1.07 48.66
N ALA A 101 10.84 1.42 48.09
CA ALA A 101 12.09 1.55 48.82
C ALA A 101 12.03 2.72 49.81
N ASP A 102 11.52 3.88 49.37
CA ASP A 102 11.36 5.06 50.20
C ASP A 102 10.37 4.80 51.36
N GLY A 103 9.22 4.17 51.06
CA GLY A 103 8.23 3.75 52.05
C GLY A 103 8.74 2.77 53.12
N ARG A 104 9.72 1.94 52.79
CA ARG A 104 10.32 0.96 53.72
C ARG A 104 11.31 1.62 54.69
N LEU A 105 12.04 2.64 54.23
CA LEU A 105 12.95 3.45 55.07
C LEU A 105 12.19 4.24 56.14
N VAL A 106 10.98 4.76 55.83
CA VAL A 106 10.17 5.50 56.81
C VAL A 106 9.63 4.59 57.93
N LYS A 107 9.26 3.34 57.61
CA LYS A 107 8.81 2.35 58.62
C LYS A 107 9.92 1.85 59.54
N ALA A 108 11.18 1.81 59.08
CA ALA A 108 12.31 1.35 59.88
C ALA A 108 12.72 2.36 60.98
N LYS A 109 12.53 3.66 60.76
CA LYS A 109 12.88 4.71 61.74
C LYS A 109 11.91 4.85 62.93
N GLY A 110 10.73 4.21 62.89
CA GLY A 110 9.70 4.33 63.95
C GLY A 110 9.78 3.30 65.08
N LYS A 111 10.63 2.27 64.99
CA LYS A 111 10.66 1.16 65.96
C LYS A 111 11.78 1.39 67.00
N LYS A 112 11.51 2.20 68.03
CA LYS A 112 12.42 2.33 69.20
C LYS A 112 12.42 1.01 70.00
N PRO A 113 13.59 0.46 70.38
CA PRO A 113 13.66 -0.74 71.21
C PRO A 113 13.17 -0.43 72.63
N LYS A 114 12.24 -1.25 73.14
CA LYS A 114 11.81 -1.20 74.54
C LYS A 114 12.94 -1.77 75.41
N ARG A 115 13.33 -0.97 76.41
CA ARG A 115 14.33 -1.27 77.44
C ARG A 115 13.88 -2.43 78.31
#